data_AF-X1C0R9-F1
#
_entry.id   AF-X1C0R9-F1
#
_cell.length_a   1.000
_cell.length_b   1.000
_cell.length_c   1.000
_cell.angle_alpha   90.00
_cell.angle_beta   90.00
_cell.angle_gamma   90.00
#
_symmetry.space_group_name_H-M   'P 1'
#
loop_
_entity.id
_entity.type
_entity.pdbx_description
1 polymer ?
#
loop_
_entity_poly.entity_id
_entity_poly.type
_entity_poly.pdbx_seq_one_letter_code
_entity_poly.pdbx_strand_id
1 'polypeptide(L)'
;MSITKYPPEGIITPMKINKDFEYIILWMLYNNDHCTWSDFKSKPVNISPATLSKYLNILISNGFIEKEKKGEYKITSEGRMQYSELQVKGSLETSLNYPPEVITKIREYEHWILWMLYNNTYCKWSDFIDPPLSINQSSLSKNLNLLLDKDFIEKNNREYRVTRDGEIEYFKVLKKYDLDRQSILDEESKRVEVITDKVSKFFDEYEIVEDEIRYRFLNMVLRLDYNKVEA
;
A
#
# COMPACT_ATOMS: atom_id res chain seq x y z
N MET A 1 -6.43 -19.72 30.02
CA MET A 1 -6.61 -19.93 28.58
C MET A 1 -6.65 -18.56 27.94
N SER A 2 -5.60 -18.17 27.23
CA SER A 2 -5.61 -16.93 26.44
C SER A 2 -6.63 -17.10 25.31
N ILE A 3 -7.49 -16.10 25.13
CA ILE A 3 -8.46 -16.09 24.04
C ILE A 3 -7.70 -15.67 22.78
N THR A 4 -7.53 -16.59 21.83
CA THR A 4 -6.89 -16.29 20.54
C THR A 4 -7.69 -15.20 19.82
N LYS A 5 -7.02 -14.08 19.51
CA LYS A 5 -7.57 -13.00 18.68
C LYS A 5 -7.51 -13.43 17.22
N TYR A 6 -8.64 -13.35 16.54
CA TYR A 6 -8.74 -13.62 15.11
C TYR A 6 -8.80 -12.31 14.32
N PRO A 7 -8.30 -12.30 13.06
CA PRO A 7 -8.37 -11.11 12.24
C PRO A 7 -9.84 -10.71 12.00
N PRO A 8 -10.16 -9.41 11.88
CA PRO A 8 -11.49 -8.96 11.48
C PRO A 8 -11.84 -9.48 10.08
N GLU A 9 -13.14 -9.58 9.77
CA GLU A 9 -13.61 -10.07 8.45
C GLU A 9 -12.96 -9.30 7.29
N GLY A 10 -12.73 -8.00 7.44
CA GLY A 10 -12.03 -7.19 6.43
C GLY A 10 -10.58 -7.60 6.13
N ILE A 11 -9.94 -8.45 6.96
CA ILE A 11 -8.60 -9.03 6.76
C ILE A 11 -8.69 -10.51 6.34
N ILE A 12 -9.73 -11.23 6.75
CA ILE A 12 -10.00 -12.62 6.35
C ILE A 12 -10.61 -12.69 4.93
N THR A 13 -11.34 -11.64 4.55
CA THR A 13 -12.19 -11.56 3.36
C THR A 13 -11.75 -10.54 2.28
N PRO A 14 -10.69 -9.72 2.40
CA PRO A 14 -10.37 -8.82 1.32
C PRO A 14 -9.73 -9.63 0.18
N MET A 15 -10.04 -9.20 -1.04
CA MET A 15 -9.58 -9.74 -2.32
C MET A 15 -10.30 -11.01 -2.74
N LYS A 16 -11.40 -10.80 -3.45
CA LYS A 16 -12.17 -11.76 -4.27
C LYS A 16 -11.34 -12.61 -5.25
N ILE A 17 -10.00 -12.53 -5.27
CA ILE A 17 -9.14 -13.21 -6.26
C ILE A 17 -7.85 -13.81 -5.65
N ASN A 18 -7.29 -13.28 -4.54
CA ASN A 18 -6.10 -13.87 -3.89
C ASN A 18 -6.08 -13.56 -2.39
N LYS A 19 -6.28 -14.58 -1.54
CA LYS A 19 -6.05 -14.44 -0.08
C LYS A 19 -4.56 -14.27 0.19
N ASP A 20 -4.16 -13.15 0.79
CA ASP A 20 -2.79 -12.95 1.26
C ASP A 20 -2.58 -13.71 2.59
N PHE A 21 -2.24 -14.99 2.46
CA PHE A 21 -2.00 -15.86 3.60
C PHE A 21 -0.80 -15.43 4.44
N GLU A 22 0.19 -14.76 3.85
CA GLU A 22 1.35 -14.22 4.60
C GLU A 22 0.87 -13.15 5.58
N TYR A 23 0.09 -12.20 5.08
CA TYR A 23 -0.49 -11.13 5.87
C TYR A 23 -1.42 -11.65 6.97
N ILE A 24 -2.28 -12.62 6.67
CA ILE A 24 -3.19 -13.22 7.67
C ILE A 24 -2.40 -13.94 8.78
N ILE A 25 -1.37 -14.71 8.43
CA ILE A 25 -0.55 -15.45 9.41
C ILE A 25 0.23 -14.48 10.29
N LEU A 26 0.86 -13.47 9.69
CA LEU A 26 1.60 -12.44 10.44
C LEU A 26 0.67 -11.59 11.31
N TRP A 27 -0.54 -11.27 10.85
CA TRP A 27 -1.55 -10.60 11.69
C TRP A 27 -1.85 -11.40 12.95
N MET A 28 -2.10 -12.70 12.81
CA MET A 28 -2.42 -13.57 13.95
C MET A 28 -1.25 -13.64 14.93
N LEU A 29 -0.03 -13.82 14.44
CA LEU A 29 1.16 -13.90 15.30
C LEU A 29 1.58 -12.54 15.88
N TYR A 30 1.20 -11.43 15.26
CA TYR A 30 1.44 -10.09 15.78
C TYR A 30 0.53 -9.76 16.97
N ASN A 31 -0.74 -10.17 16.87
CA ASN A 31 -1.80 -9.84 17.83
C ASN A 31 -1.97 -10.87 18.95
N ASN A 32 -1.28 -12.01 18.87
CA ASN A 32 -1.27 -13.07 19.88
C ASN A 32 0.18 -13.38 20.28
N ASP A 33 0.42 -13.74 21.55
CA ASP A 33 1.77 -14.07 22.02
C ASP A 33 2.37 -15.30 21.32
N HIS A 34 1.52 -16.25 20.97
CA HIS A 34 1.82 -17.43 20.17
C HIS A 34 0.55 -17.89 19.44
N CYS A 35 0.69 -18.58 18.31
CA CYS A 35 -0.41 -19.28 17.67
C CYS A 35 -0.03 -20.74 17.40
N THR A 36 -1.00 -21.63 17.62
CA THR A 36 -0.88 -23.04 17.29
C THR A 36 -1.30 -23.31 15.85
N TRP A 37 -0.86 -24.44 15.31
CA TRP A 37 -1.33 -24.96 14.03
C TRP A 37 -2.86 -25.04 13.92
N SER A 38 -3.53 -25.35 15.03
CA SER A 38 -4.98 -25.50 15.09
C SER A 38 -5.70 -24.15 14.98
N ASP A 39 -5.11 -23.07 15.48
CA ASP A 39 -5.70 -21.73 15.45
C ASP A 39 -5.91 -21.27 14.00
N PHE A 40 -4.92 -21.45 13.12
CA PHE A 40 -5.02 -21.10 11.69
C PHE A 40 -6.04 -21.93 10.90
N LYS A 41 -6.37 -23.12 11.39
CA LYS A 41 -7.35 -24.03 10.76
C LYS A 41 -8.77 -23.79 11.26
N SER A 42 -8.92 -23.17 12.42
CA SER A 42 -10.22 -22.90 13.00
C SER A 42 -10.94 -21.75 12.26
N LYS A 43 -12.27 -21.71 12.36
CA LYS A 43 -13.03 -20.55 11.91
C LYS A 43 -12.71 -19.36 12.84
N PRO A 44 -12.61 -18.13 12.32
CA PRO A 44 -13.02 -17.70 10.98
C PRO A 44 -11.96 -17.83 9.85
N VAL A 45 -10.71 -18.19 10.16
CA VAL A 45 -9.58 -18.14 9.21
C VAL A 45 -9.55 -19.33 8.24
N ASN A 46 -9.65 -20.56 8.74
CA ASN A 46 -9.81 -21.80 7.97
C ASN A 46 -8.83 -21.97 6.78
N ILE A 47 -7.51 -21.90 7.04
CA ILE A 47 -6.48 -22.14 6.01
C ILE A 47 -6.30 -23.65 5.78
N SER A 48 -6.20 -24.06 4.51
CA SER A 48 -5.96 -25.47 4.18
C SER A 48 -4.60 -25.96 4.71
N PRO A 49 -4.46 -27.22 5.16
CA PRO A 49 -3.19 -27.73 5.70
C PRO A 49 -2.00 -27.59 4.74
N ALA A 50 -2.22 -27.83 3.44
CA ALA A 50 -1.16 -27.71 2.43
C ALA A 50 -0.70 -26.25 2.26
N THR A 51 -1.66 -25.32 2.21
CA THR A 51 -1.39 -23.88 2.13
C THR A 51 -0.65 -23.39 3.38
N LEU A 52 -1.13 -23.77 4.57
CA LEU A 52 -0.54 -23.37 5.84
C LEU A 52 0.90 -23.85 5.96
N SER A 53 1.18 -25.12 5.64
CA SER A 53 2.56 -25.65 5.60
C SER A 53 3.47 -24.83 4.70
N LYS A 54 3.00 -24.49 3.49
CA LYS A 54 3.79 -23.73 2.52
C LYS A 54 4.17 -22.36 3.08
N TYR A 55 3.19 -21.59 3.55
CA TYR A 55 3.44 -20.21 4.00
C TYR A 55 4.21 -20.14 5.31
N LEU A 56 3.97 -21.07 6.25
CA LEU A 56 4.78 -21.13 7.47
C LEU A 56 6.24 -21.44 7.15
N ASN A 57 6.52 -22.36 6.22
CA ASN A 57 7.90 -22.64 5.82
C ASN A 57 8.59 -21.43 5.17
N ILE A 58 7.87 -20.66 4.35
CA ILE A 58 8.39 -19.41 3.74
C ILE A 58 8.69 -18.37 4.82
N LEU A 59 7.76 -18.16 5.75
CA LEU A 59 7.92 -17.19 6.83
C LEU A 59 9.08 -17.59 7.77
N ILE A 60 9.26 -18.89 8.04
CA ILE A 60 10.39 -19.40 8.82
C ILE A 60 11.71 -19.22 8.05
N SER A 61 11.75 -19.55 6.76
CA SER A 61 12.98 -19.42 5.97
C SER A 61 13.45 -17.98 5.84
N ASN A 62 12.50 -17.03 5.83
CA ASN A 62 12.77 -15.60 5.78
C ASN A 62 13.07 -14.99 7.17
N GLY A 63 13.01 -15.79 8.24
CA GLY A 63 13.28 -15.33 9.61
C GLY A 63 12.17 -14.46 10.21
N PHE A 64 10.97 -14.45 9.63
CA PHE A 64 9.85 -13.62 10.10
C PHE A 64 9.07 -14.28 11.24
N ILE A 65 9.11 -15.60 11.32
CA ILE A 65 8.49 -16.36 12.40
C ILE A 65 9.43 -17.48 12.86
N GLU A 66 9.28 -17.89 14.11
CA GLU A 66 10.02 -19.00 14.68
C GLU A 66 9.08 -20.04 15.28
N LYS A 67 9.59 -21.27 15.41
CA LYS A 67 8.86 -22.39 16.00
C LYS A 67 9.35 -22.60 17.43
N GLU A 68 8.57 -22.13 18.39
CA GLU A 68 8.93 -22.24 19.81
C GLU A 68 8.81 -23.69 20.30
N LYS A 69 7.73 -24.39 19.92
CA LYS A 69 7.48 -25.80 20.23
C LYS A 69 6.81 -26.52 19.07
N LYS A 70 6.58 -27.83 19.21
CA LYS A 70 5.92 -28.64 18.19
C LYS A 70 4.50 -28.13 17.91
N GLY A 71 4.38 -27.35 16.83
CA GLY A 71 3.09 -26.82 16.36
C GLY A 71 2.72 -25.45 16.93
N GLU A 72 3.64 -24.80 17.66
CA GLU A 72 3.49 -23.44 18.20
C GLU A 72 4.47 -22.50 17.48
N TYR A 73 3.95 -21.36 17.03
CA TYR A 73 4.67 -20.37 16.24
C TYR A 73 4.61 -19.00 16.92
N LYS A 74 5.68 -18.23 16.75
CA LYS A 74 5.82 -16.87 17.29
C LYS A 74 6.43 -15.95 16.24
N ILE A 75 6.03 -14.68 16.25
CA ILE A 75 6.60 -13.66 15.36
C ILE A 75 7.95 -13.17 15.89
N THR A 76 8.92 -12.97 15.01
CA THR A 76 10.21 -12.36 15.32
C THR A 76 10.12 -10.82 15.22
N SER A 77 11.19 -10.12 15.62
CA SER A 77 11.36 -8.68 15.37
C SER A 77 11.21 -8.33 13.89
N GLU A 78 11.84 -9.11 13.03
CA GLU A 78 11.83 -8.97 11.57
C GLU A 78 10.43 -9.20 11.01
N GLY A 79 9.71 -10.21 11.53
CA GLY A 79 8.31 -10.45 11.17
C GLY A 79 7.38 -9.31 11.56
N ARG A 80 7.62 -8.63 12.69
CA ARG A 80 6.86 -7.44 13.09
C ARG A 80 7.08 -6.26 12.13
N MET A 81 8.31 -6.08 11.65
CA MET A 81 8.62 -5.08 10.62
C MET A 81 7.92 -5.43 9.30
N GLN A 82 8.04 -6.67 8.84
CA GLN A 82 7.39 -7.16 7.63
C GLN A 82 5.86 -6.98 7.69
N TYR A 83 5.24 -7.30 8.82
CA TYR A 83 3.81 -7.08 9.03
C TYR A 83 3.44 -5.60 8.92
N SER A 84 4.24 -4.71 9.50
CA SER A 84 4.03 -3.26 9.42
C SER A 84 4.14 -2.75 7.98
N GLU A 85 5.08 -3.27 7.19
CA GLU A 85 5.18 -2.97 5.76
C GLU A 85 3.98 -3.48 4.97
N LEU A 86 3.48 -4.68 5.29
CA LEU A 86 2.29 -5.25 4.65
C LEU A 86 1.01 -4.49 5.03
N GLN A 87 0.91 -3.96 6.25
CA GLN A 87 -0.18 -3.04 6.64
C GLN A 87 -0.16 -1.78 5.77
N VAL A 88 1.03 -1.20 5.54
CA VAL A 88 1.19 -0.03 4.67
C VAL A 88 0.79 -0.37 3.23
N LYS A 89 1.27 -1.49 2.67
CA LYS A 89 0.89 -1.95 1.33
C LYS A 89 -0.62 -2.20 1.20
N GLY A 90 -1.24 -2.88 2.17
CA GLY A 90 -2.67 -3.15 2.17
C GLY A 90 -3.53 -1.88 2.33
N SER A 91 -3.04 -0.88 3.07
CA SER A 91 -3.72 0.43 3.16
C SER A 91 -3.64 1.23 1.86
N LEU A 92 -2.51 1.16 1.15
CA LEU A 92 -2.31 1.79 -0.17
C LEU A 92 -3.17 1.13 -1.27
N GLU A 93 -3.42 -0.17 -1.19
CA GLU A 93 -4.30 -0.87 -2.16
C GLU A 93 -5.79 -0.49 -2.02
N THR A 94 -6.19 0.27 -0.99
CA THR A 94 -7.61 0.61 -0.77
C THR A 94 -8.05 1.99 -1.26
N SER A 95 -7.13 2.87 -1.70
CA SER A 95 -7.51 4.15 -2.31
C SER A 95 -6.55 4.54 -3.41
N LEU A 96 -6.74 3.98 -4.61
CA LEU A 96 -6.08 4.47 -5.80
C LEU A 96 -6.36 5.97 -5.97
N ASN A 97 -5.31 6.77 -6.15
CA ASN A 97 -5.41 8.19 -6.47
C ASN A 97 -5.79 8.33 -7.94
N TYR A 98 -7.09 8.48 -8.18
CA TYR A 98 -7.64 8.67 -9.51
C TYR A 98 -7.47 10.12 -9.99
N PRO A 99 -7.30 10.33 -11.31
CA PRO A 99 -7.19 11.67 -11.87
C PRO A 99 -8.44 12.51 -11.60
N PRO A 100 -8.27 13.81 -11.27
CA PRO A 100 -9.37 14.73 -11.06
C PRO A 100 -10.17 14.96 -12.34
N GLU A 101 -11.41 15.44 -12.18
CA GLU A 101 -12.34 15.70 -13.29
C GLU A 101 -11.75 16.61 -14.38
N VAL A 102 -10.89 17.56 -14.02
CA VAL A 102 -10.22 18.46 -14.98
C VAL A 102 -9.43 17.67 -16.03
N ILE A 103 -8.80 16.56 -15.63
CA ILE A 103 -8.02 15.68 -16.52
C ILE A 103 -8.94 14.68 -17.22
N THR A 104 -9.93 14.13 -16.51
CA THR A 104 -10.85 13.12 -17.08
C THR A 104 -11.96 13.69 -17.97
N LYS A 105 -12.16 15.02 -17.95
CA LYS A 105 -13.11 15.72 -18.85
C LYS A 105 -12.71 15.61 -20.32
N ILE A 106 -11.41 15.52 -20.61
CA ILE A 106 -10.89 15.29 -21.95
C ILE A 106 -10.46 13.83 -22.04
N ARG A 107 -10.91 13.14 -23.10
CA ARG A 107 -10.63 11.72 -23.33
C ARG A 107 -9.21 11.49 -23.86
N GLU A 108 -8.22 11.79 -23.02
CA GLU A 108 -6.78 11.63 -23.27
C GLU A 108 -6.24 10.50 -22.38
N TYR A 109 -6.38 9.26 -22.83
CA TYR A 109 -6.09 8.09 -21.99
C TYR A 109 -4.62 8.00 -21.55
N GLU A 110 -3.67 8.48 -22.36
CA GLU A 110 -2.26 8.58 -21.95
C GLU A 110 -2.11 9.40 -20.67
N HIS A 111 -2.84 10.51 -20.56
CA HIS A 111 -2.77 11.40 -19.40
C HIS A 111 -3.38 10.76 -18.15
N TRP A 112 -4.49 10.03 -18.32
CA TRP A 112 -5.14 9.33 -17.21
C TRP A 112 -4.24 8.22 -16.67
N ILE A 113 -3.61 7.47 -17.58
CA ILE A 113 -2.68 6.39 -17.23
C ILE A 113 -1.43 6.95 -16.55
N LEU A 114 -0.84 8.04 -17.07
CA LEU A 114 0.32 8.69 -16.44
C LEU A 114 -0.02 9.24 -15.05
N TRP A 115 -1.20 9.85 -14.85
CA TRP A 115 -1.63 10.29 -13.52
C TRP A 115 -1.70 9.12 -12.54
N MET A 116 -2.37 8.04 -12.95
CA MET A 116 -2.51 6.85 -12.11
C MET A 116 -1.14 6.28 -11.74
N LEU A 117 -0.23 6.14 -12.70
CA LEU A 117 1.08 5.53 -12.46
C LEU A 117 2.05 6.43 -11.69
N TYR A 118 1.88 7.75 -11.77
CA TYR A 118 2.68 8.70 -10.99
C TYR A 118 2.20 8.82 -9.54
N ASN A 119 0.88 8.87 -9.33
CA ASN A 119 0.29 9.11 -8.01
C ASN A 119 0.01 7.83 -7.21
N ASN A 120 0.28 6.66 -7.80
CA ASN A 120 0.14 5.36 -7.13
C ASN A 120 1.45 4.57 -7.25
N THR A 121 1.72 3.70 -6.27
CA THR A 121 2.98 2.92 -6.21
C THR A 121 3.13 1.94 -7.38
N TYR A 122 2.01 1.39 -7.85
CA TYR A 122 1.88 0.61 -9.07
C TYR A 122 0.39 0.55 -9.44
N CYS A 123 0.10 0.24 -10.71
CA CYS A 123 -1.26 -0.08 -11.13
C CYS A 123 -1.30 -1.42 -11.88
N LYS A 124 -2.36 -2.18 -11.65
CA LYS A 124 -2.72 -3.38 -12.39
C LYS A 124 -3.64 -3.00 -13.55
N TRP A 125 -3.75 -3.90 -14.53
CA TRP A 125 -4.62 -3.71 -15.68
C TRP A 125 -6.09 -3.44 -15.30
N SER A 126 -6.59 -4.09 -14.25
CA SER A 126 -7.94 -3.93 -13.70
C SER A 126 -8.25 -2.49 -13.29
N ASP A 127 -7.24 -1.79 -12.77
CA ASP A 127 -7.39 -0.51 -12.09
C ASP A 127 -7.81 0.63 -13.04
N PHE A 128 -7.68 0.39 -14.34
CA PHE A 128 -8.05 1.32 -15.41
C PHE A 128 -9.41 1.00 -16.04
N ILE A 129 -9.87 -0.25 -15.94
CA ILE A 129 -11.10 -0.73 -16.59
C ILE A 129 -12.31 -0.53 -15.70
N ASP A 130 -12.11 -0.67 -14.40
CA ASP A 130 -13.19 -0.47 -13.43
C ASP A 130 -13.44 1.04 -13.21
N PRO A 131 -14.66 1.43 -12.80
CA PRO A 131 -14.94 2.80 -12.37
C PRO A 131 -13.95 3.26 -11.29
N PRO A 132 -13.54 4.55 -11.30
CA PRO A 132 -14.13 5.67 -12.04
C PRO A 132 -13.62 5.87 -13.47
N LEU A 133 -12.53 5.22 -13.90
CA LEU A 133 -11.91 5.51 -15.21
C LEU A 133 -12.62 4.85 -16.39
N SER A 134 -13.08 3.60 -16.22
CA SER A 134 -13.85 2.89 -17.24
C SER A 134 -13.22 2.90 -18.65
N ILE A 135 -11.88 2.76 -18.76
CA ILE A 135 -11.18 2.75 -20.05
C ILE A 135 -11.49 1.44 -20.77
N ASN A 136 -11.94 1.51 -22.03
CA ASN A 136 -12.13 0.31 -22.85
C ASN A 136 -10.80 -0.43 -23.06
N GLN A 137 -10.82 -1.76 -22.89
CA GLN A 137 -9.68 -2.66 -23.09
C GLN A 137 -8.86 -2.38 -24.36
N SER A 138 -9.50 -2.15 -25.52
CA SER A 138 -8.77 -1.89 -26.77
C SER A 138 -8.00 -0.56 -26.73
N SER A 139 -8.60 0.46 -26.13
CA SER A 139 -7.97 1.76 -25.93
C SER A 139 -6.86 1.67 -24.89
N LEU A 140 -7.09 0.98 -23.78
CA LEU A 140 -6.11 0.76 -22.73
C LEU A 140 -4.86 0.04 -23.27
N SER A 141 -5.04 -1.06 -24.02
CA SER A 141 -3.93 -1.76 -24.69
C SER A 141 -3.12 -0.86 -25.59
N LYS A 142 -3.80 -0.09 -26.44
CA LYS A 142 -3.13 0.82 -27.38
C LYS A 142 -2.30 1.87 -26.65
N ASN A 143 -2.86 2.51 -25.63
CA ASN A 143 -2.19 3.60 -24.91
C ASN A 143 -1.06 3.08 -24.01
N LEU A 144 -1.24 1.93 -23.33
CA LEU A 144 -0.17 1.32 -22.55
C LEU A 144 1.01 0.89 -23.42
N ASN A 145 0.76 0.27 -24.59
CA ASN A 145 1.83 -0.09 -25.51
C ASN A 145 2.57 1.15 -26.02
N LEU A 146 1.84 2.22 -26.34
CA LEU A 146 2.46 3.47 -26.78
C LEU A 146 3.31 4.12 -25.67
N LEU A 147 2.88 4.08 -24.41
CA LEU A 147 3.66 4.56 -23.27
C LEU A 147 4.88 3.66 -22.98
N LEU A 148 4.77 2.34 -23.19
CA LEU A 148 5.89 1.40 -23.11
C LEU A 148 6.91 1.66 -24.23
N ASP A 149 6.45 1.85 -25.48
CA ASP A 149 7.30 2.11 -26.64
C ASP A 149 8.07 3.43 -26.52
N LYS A 150 7.54 4.39 -25.75
CA LYS A 150 8.18 5.67 -25.41
C LYS A 150 9.06 5.60 -24.16
N ASP A 151 9.20 4.43 -23.52
CA ASP A 151 9.88 4.23 -22.25
C ASP A 151 9.35 5.10 -21.09
N PHE A 152 8.10 5.56 -21.16
CA PHE A 152 7.48 6.37 -20.09
C PHE A 152 6.94 5.53 -18.94
N ILE A 153 6.64 4.26 -19.21
CA ILE A 153 6.19 3.31 -18.20
C ILE A 153 6.96 2.01 -18.38
N GLU A 154 7.07 1.25 -17.31
CA GLU A 154 7.62 -0.10 -17.32
C GLU A 154 6.57 -1.10 -16.82
N LYS A 155 6.74 -2.37 -17.21
CA LYS A 155 5.84 -3.44 -16.81
C LYS A 155 6.63 -4.58 -16.16
N ASN A 156 6.36 -4.83 -14.88
CA ASN A 156 6.98 -5.90 -14.10
C ASN A 156 5.88 -6.73 -13.42
N ASN A 157 5.88 -8.06 -13.59
CA ASN A 157 4.93 -8.96 -12.91
C ASN A 157 3.44 -8.56 -12.98
N ARG A 158 2.96 -8.11 -14.15
CA ARG A 158 1.58 -7.62 -14.40
C ARG A 158 1.23 -6.29 -13.70
N GLU A 159 2.21 -5.64 -13.12
CA GLU A 159 2.12 -4.28 -12.58
C GLU A 159 2.80 -3.31 -13.53
N TYR A 160 2.23 -2.12 -13.63
CA TYR A 160 2.76 -1.01 -14.39
C TYR A 160 3.30 0.03 -13.42
N ARG A 161 4.44 0.65 -13.76
CA ARG A 161 5.08 1.73 -13.00
C ARG A 161 5.54 2.84 -13.94
N VAL A 162 5.54 4.07 -13.45
CA VAL A 162 6.10 5.20 -14.19
C VAL A 162 7.64 5.15 -14.17
N THR A 163 8.29 5.48 -15.28
CA THR A 163 9.75 5.64 -15.34
C THR A 163 10.13 7.11 -15.13
N ARG A 164 11.42 7.40 -15.02
CA ARG A 164 11.92 8.79 -14.93
C ARG A 164 11.52 9.65 -16.12
N ASP A 165 11.52 9.10 -17.33
CA ASP A 165 11.08 9.84 -18.52
C ASP A 165 9.56 10.04 -18.54
N GLY A 166 8.81 9.07 -18.02
CA GLY A 166 7.37 9.21 -17.79
C GLY A 166 7.02 10.27 -16.75
N GLU A 167 7.81 10.44 -15.70
CA GLU A 167 7.64 11.53 -14.72
C GLU A 167 7.80 12.90 -15.39
N ILE A 168 8.85 13.06 -16.22
CA ILE A 168 9.09 14.29 -16.98
C ILE A 168 7.90 14.59 -17.91
N GLU A 169 7.38 13.58 -18.59
CA GLU A 169 6.21 13.74 -19.45
C GLU A 169 4.94 14.06 -18.66
N TYR A 170 4.72 13.39 -17.52
CA TYR A 170 3.62 13.70 -16.61
C TYR A 170 3.62 15.18 -16.20
N PHE A 171 4.77 15.77 -15.89
CA PHE A 171 4.85 17.20 -15.59
C PHE A 171 4.48 18.10 -16.77
N LYS A 172 4.75 17.69 -18.03
CA LYS A 172 4.28 18.43 -19.21
C LYS A 172 2.77 18.31 -19.36
N VAL A 173 2.21 17.13 -19.09
CA VAL A 173 0.77 16.89 -19.06
C VAL A 173 0.10 17.81 -18.04
N LEU A 174 0.62 17.91 -16.81
CA LEU A 174 0.06 18.80 -15.79
C LEU A 174 0.02 20.28 -16.23
N LYS A 175 1.10 20.77 -16.85
CA LYS A 175 1.15 22.13 -17.41
C LYS A 175 0.08 22.39 -18.45
N LYS A 176 -0.32 21.37 -19.24
CA LYS A 176 -1.39 21.48 -20.25
C LYS A 176 -2.76 21.76 -19.62
N TYR A 177 -2.98 21.31 -18.38
CA TYR A 177 -4.26 21.45 -17.67
C TYR A 177 -4.33 22.68 -16.75
N ASP A 178 -3.33 23.58 -16.80
CA ASP A 178 -3.22 24.74 -15.90
C ASP A 178 -3.30 24.36 -14.42
N LEU A 179 -2.89 23.12 -14.11
CA LEU A 179 -2.69 22.65 -12.74
C LEU A 179 -1.36 23.22 -12.29
N ASP A 180 -1.41 24.49 -11.88
CA ASP A 180 -0.23 25.30 -11.65
C ASP A 180 0.64 24.67 -10.55
N ARG A 181 1.85 24.27 -10.96
CA ARG A 181 2.82 23.54 -10.14
C ARG A 181 3.18 24.32 -8.88
N GLN A 182 3.06 25.65 -8.91
CA GLN A 182 3.29 26.51 -7.75
C GLN A 182 2.22 26.36 -6.67
N SER A 183 0.94 26.30 -7.02
CA SER A 183 -0.14 26.16 -6.03
C SER A 183 -0.09 24.80 -5.32
N ILE A 184 0.17 23.73 -6.06
CA ILE A 184 0.31 22.37 -5.49
C ILE A 184 1.56 22.28 -4.60
N LEU A 185 2.70 22.81 -5.05
CA LEU A 185 3.92 22.81 -4.25
C LEU A 185 3.82 23.72 -3.02
N ASP A 186 3.13 24.85 -3.10
CA ASP A 186 2.95 25.77 -1.98
C ASP A 186 1.96 25.23 -0.95
N GLU A 187 0.87 24.57 -1.37
CA GLU A 187 -0.06 23.89 -0.46
C GLU A 187 0.61 22.68 0.21
N GLU A 188 1.37 21.89 -0.54
CA GLU A 188 2.12 20.75 0.02
C GLU A 188 3.24 21.20 0.96
N SER A 189 3.95 22.28 0.63
CA SER A 189 4.99 22.84 1.50
C SER A 189 4.39 23.37 2.81
N LYS A 190 3.26 24.09 2.72
CA LYS A 190 2.49 24.53 3.91
C LYS A 190 1.98 23.35 4.73
N ARG A 191 1.52 22.27 4.09
CA ARG A 191 1.07 21.04 4.75
C ARG A 191 2.20 20.39 5.53
N VAL A 192 3.36 20.21 4.89
CA VAL A 192 4.57 19.64 5.52
C VAL A 192 5.00 20.48 6.70
N GLU A 193 5.00 21.81 6.57
CA GLU A 193 5.38 22.74 7.64
C GLU A 193 4.43 22.64 8.84
N VAL A 194 3.11 22.69 8.61
CA VAL A 194 2.10 22.58 9.68
C VAL A 194 2.16 21.23 10.39
N ILE A 195 2.34 20.13 9.66
CA ILE A 195 2.48 18.80 10.24
C ILE A 195 3.75 18.70 11.06
N THR A 196 4.87 19.16 10.51
CA THR A 196 6.18 19.12 11.20
C THR A 196 6.14 19.92 12.49
N ASP A 197 5.47 21.07 12.51
CA ASP A 197 5.26 21.88 13.71
C ASP A 197 4.39 21.19 14.76
N LYS A 198 3.28 20.57 14.34
CA LYS A 198 2.39 19.82 15.25
C LYS A 198 3.10 18.60 15.85
N VAL A 199 3.84 17.86 15.02
CA VAL A 199 4.59 16.67 15.42
C VAL A 199 5.76 17.04 16.33
N SER A 200 6.44 18.16 16.07
CA SER A 200 7.51 18.64 16.96
C SER A 200 6.97 19.02 18.33
N LYS A 201 5.84 19.76 18.38
CA LYS A 201 5.16 20.06 19.66
C LYS A 201 4.74 18.80 20.41
N PHE A 202 4.25 17.78 19.70
CA PHE A 202 3.92 16.48 20.29
C PHE A 202 5.17 15.78 20.85
N PHE A 203 6.29 15.79 20.13
CA PHE A 203 7.54 15.23 20.65
C PHE A 203 8.03 15.95 21.90
N ASP A 204 7.88 17.27 21.94
CA ASP A 204 8.26 18.09 23.10
C ASP A 204 7.32 17.85 24.30
N GLU A 205 6.01 17.77 24.07
CA GLU A 205 5.01 17.52 25.13
C GLU A 205 5.17 16.14 25.79
N TYR A 206 5.50 15.13 24.99
CA TYR A 206 5.66 13.75 25.45
C TYR A 206 7.12 13.34 25.70
N GLU A 207 8.05 14.30 25.67
CA GLU A 207 9.49 14.10 25.88
C GLU A 207 10.08 12.94 25.04
N ILE A 208 9.57 12.76 23.82
CA ILE A 208 10.09 11.75 22.90
C ILE A 208 11.40 12.30 22.35
N VAL A 209 12.55 11.81 22.80
CA VAL A 209 13.88 12.34 22.43
C VAL A 209 14.61 11.49 21.38
N GLU A 210 14.19 10.24 21.20
CA GLU A 210 14.89 9.29 20.33
C GLU A 210 14.68 9.63 18.84
N ASP A 211 15.76 10.01 18.18
CA ASP A 211 15.75 10.49 16.79
C ASP A 211 15.19 9.47 15.80
N GLU A 212 15.41 8.18 16.04
CA GLU A 212 14.88 7.11 15.20
C GLU A 212 13.35 7.01 15.28
N ILE A 213 12.79 7.16 16.49
CA ILE A 213 11.33 7.17 16.72
C ILE A 213 10.72 8.43 16.10
N ARG A 214 11.36 9.59 16.31
CA ARG A 214 10.92 10.87 15.74
C ARG A 214 10.87 10.83 14.21
N TYR A 215 11.93 10.31 13.59
CA TYR A 215 12.02 10.17 12.15
C TYR A 215 10.95 9.22 11.59
N ARG A 216 10.78 8.04 12.20
CA ARG A 216 9.77 7.05 11.77
C ARG A 216 8.36 7.62 11.89
N PHE A 217 8.06 8.30 13.00
CA PHE A 217 6.74 8.88 13.25
C PHE A 217 6.45 10.04 12.29
N LEU A 218 7.38 10.99 12.12
CA LEU A 218 7.21 12.10 11.18
C LEU A 218 7.01 11.58 9.74
N ASN A 219 7.82 10.61 9.32
CA ASN A 219 7.71 10.00 8.00
C ASN A 219 6.37 9.25 7.82
N MET A 220 5.85 8.64 8.88
CA MET A 220 4.52 8.02 8.87
C MET A 220 3.41 9.06 8.73
N VAL A 221 3.44 10.14 9.52
CA VAL A 221 2.42 11.20 9.50
C VAL A 221 2.41 11.95 8.16
N LEU A 222 3.57 12.26 7.58
CA LEU A 222 3.67 12.92 6.28
C LEU A 222 3.14 12.06 5.12
N ARG A 223 3.12 10.74 5.28
CA ARG A 223 2.64 9.77 4.28
C ARG A 223 1.19 9.34 4.49
N LEU A 224 0.54 9.72 5.59
CA LEU A 224 -0.87 9.49 5.81
C LEU A 224 -1.69 10.54 5.04
N ASP A 225 -2.67 10.09 4.24
CA ASP A 225 -3.58 10.97 3.51
C ASP A 225 -4.34 11.89 4.47
N TYR A 226 -4.23 13.20 4.23
CA TYR A 226 -4.79 14.28 5.06
C TYR A 226 -6.31 14.17 5.27
N ASN A 227 -7.01 13.46 4.37
CA ASN A 227 -8.46 13.26 4.43
C ASN A 227 -8.95 12.37 5.59
N LYS A 228 -8.06 11.78 6.40
CA LYS A 228 -8.44 10.97 7.58
C LYS A 228 -8.08 11.59 8.93
N VAL A 229 -7.58 12.83 8.97
CA VAL A 229 -7.12 13.48 10.23
C VAL A 229 -7.94 14.72 10.61
N GLU A 230 -9.04 15.00 9.90
CA GLU A 230 -10.11 15.86 10.45
C GLU A 230 -11.22 15.00 11.06
N ALA A 231 -11.07 14.72 12.35
CA ALA A 231 -12.14 14.26 13.24
C ALA A 231 -11.97 14.94 14.60
#